data_AF-A0A1V6K6J3-F1
#
_entry.id   AF-A0A1V6K6J3-F1
#
_cell.length_a   1.000
_cell.length_b   1.000
_cell.length_c   1.000
_cell.angle_alpha   90.00
_cell.angle_beta   90.00
_cell.angle_gamma   90.00
#
_symmetry.space_group_name_H-M   'P 1'
#
loop_
_entity.id
_entity.type
_entity.pdbx_description
1 polymer ?
#
loop_
_entity_poly.entity_id
_entity_poly.type
_entity_poly.pdbx_seq_one_letter_code
_entity_poly.pdbx_strand_id
1 'polypeptide(L)'
;MIQGFSEYWTPSVDLYETGEMLVLHVELPGMSLPEVELLANARSIIVRGIRRPPETGMPAERLEIRTGRFEREIPLPYRIDVDRTRASMKNGVLCIEMPRSEARPVGIRIDWETSDD
;
A
#
# COMPACT_ATOMS: atom_id res chain seq x y z
N MET A 1 -12.12 28.52 -0.75
CA MET A 1 -11.14 28.08 -1.76
C MET A 1 -10.36 26.91 -1.20
N ILE A 2 -10.57 25.71 -1.71
CA ILE A 2 -9.77 24.54 -1.33
C ILE A 2 -8.58 24.54 -2.29
N GLN A 3 -7.42 24.99 -1.82
CA GLN A 3 -6.20 24.94 -2.62
C GLN A 3 -5.86 23.47 -2.89
N GLY A 4 -5.77 23.11 -4.17
CA GLY A 4 -5.47 21.75 -4.60
C GLY A 4 -4.02 21.38 -4.24
N PHE A 5 -3.86 20.33 -3.44
CA PHE A 5 -2.59 19.60 -3.37
C PHE A 5 -2.44 18.84 -4.69
N SER A 6 -1.79 19.44 -5.69
CA SER A 6 -1.66 18.84 -7.04
C SER A 6 -0.47 17.90 -7.21
N GLU A 7 0.25 17.56 -6.15
CA GLU A 7 1.26 16.49 -6.21
C GLU A 7 1.07 15.56 -5.02
N TYR A 8 0.52 14.39 -5.31
CA TYR A 8 0.67 13.23 -4.45
C TYR A 8 2.11 12.77 -4.59
N TRP A 9 2.89 12.81 -3.51
CA TRP A 9 4.17 12.13 -3.55
C TRP A 9 3.96 10.63 -3.43
N THR A 10 4.86 9.84 -4.00
CA THR A 10 4.81 8.38 -3.93
C THR A 10 5.95 7.87 -3.06
N PRO A 11 5.66 7.21 -1.92
CA PRO A 11 6.70 6.61 -1.10
C PRO A 11 7.35 5.46 -1.85
N SER A 12 8.67 5.28 -1.69
CA SER A 12 9.40 4.13 -2.21
C SER A 12 8.90 2.84 -1.56
N VAL A 13 8.88 1.75 -2.32
CA VAL A 13 8.49 0.43 -1.82
C VAL A 13 9.38 -0.65 -2.37
N ASP A 14 9.57 -1.69 -1.57
CA ASP A 14 10.18 -2.95 -1.98
C ASP A 14 9.21 -4.09 -1.64
N LEU A 15 8.97 -4.98 -2.60
CA LEU A 15 8.13 -6.16 -2.43
C LEU A 15 8.99 -7.42 -2.54
N TYR A 16 9.01 -8.20 -1.48
CA TYR A 16 9.70 -9.47 -1.41
C TYR A 16 8.69 -10.62 -1.41
N GLU A 17 9.05 -11.73 -2.02
CA GLU A 17 8.32 -12.99 -1.95
C GLU A 17 9.17 -14.02 -1.22
N THR A 18 8.56 -14.68 -0.24
CA THR A 18 9.04 -15.97 0.28
C THR A 18 8.20 -17.09 -0.36
N GLY A 19 8.55 -18.35 -0.14
CA GLY A 19 7.72 -19.47 -0.61
C GLY A 19 6.29 -19.47 -0.04
N GLU A 20 6.04 -18.72 1.04
CA GLU A 20 4.78 -18.77 1.80
C GLU A 20 4.02 -17.44 1.84
N MET A 21 4.70 -16.30 1.61
CA MET A 21 4.10 -14.98 1.79
C MET A 21 4.79 -13.88 1.00
N LEU A 22 4.11 -12.74 0.92
CA LEU A 22 4.70 -11.47 0.48
C LEU A 22 5.07 -10.62 1.69
N VAL A 23 6.17 -9.88 1.57
CA VAL A 23 6.59 -8.86 2.54
C VAL A 23 6.80 -7.54 1.80
N LEU A 24 5.99 -6.53 2.13
CA LEU A 24 6.06 -5.20 1.53
C LEU A 24 6.71 -4.22 2.52
N HIS A 25 7.80 -3.59 2.10
CA HIS A 25 8.38 -2.45 2.81
C HIS A 25 7.96 -1.14 2.13
N VAL A 26 7.60 -0.15 2.93
CA VAL A 26 7.26 1.21 2.47
C VAL A 26 8.04 2.22 3.29
N GLU A 27 8.81 3.09 2.62
CA GLU A 27 9.60 4.12 3.28
C GLU A 27 8.70 5.30 3.69
N LEU A 28 8.51 5.49 5.01
CA LEU A 28 7.69 6.55 5.61
C LEU A 28 8.41 7.22 6.80
N PRO A 29 9.56 7.87 6.60
CA PRO A 29 10.36 8.40 7.70
C PRO A 29 9.66 9.58 8.39
N GLY A 30 9.64 9.56 9.72
CA GLY A 30 8.99 10.59 10.53
C GLY A 30 7.47 10.45 10.62
N MET A 31 6.91 9.31 10.20
CA MET A 31 5.50 8.97 10.42
C MET A 31 5.35 7.82 11.41
N SER A 32 4.23 7.82 12.13
CA SER A 32 3.79 6.73 12.98
C SER A 32 2.71 5.89 12.29
N LEU A 33 2.52 4.64 12.72
CA LEU A 33 1.51 3.74 12.14
C LEU A 33 0.08 4.32 12.15
N PRO A 34 -0.39 5.00 13.22
CA PRO A 34 -1.73 5.61 13.23
C PRO A 34 -1.94 6.75 12.21
N GLU A 35 -0.87 7.31 11.65
CA GLU A 35 -0.95 8.36 10.62
C GLU A 35 -1.03 7.79 9.20
N VAL A 36 -0.97 6.46 9.07
CA VAL A 36 -1.00 5.74 7.79
C VAL A 36 -2.26 4.90 7.72
N GLU A 37 -3.02 5.07 6.66
CA GLU A 37 -4.15 4.23 6.35
C GLU A 37 -3.73 3.13 5.37
N LEU A 38 -4.09 1.89 5.73
CA LEU A 38 -3.84 0.69 4.94
C LEU A 38 -5.16 0.08 4.52
N LEU A 39 -5.34 -0.08 3.21
CA LEU A 39 -6.47 -0.83 2.65
C LEU A 39 -5.90 -2.06 1.96
N ALA A 40 -6.34 -3.24 2.37
CA ALA A 40 -5.94 -4.50 1.78
C ALA A 40 -7.14 -5.16 1.11
N ASN A 41 -6.94 -5.65 -0.10
CA ASN A 41 -7.80 -6.65 -0.71
C ASN A 41 -6.95 -7.86 -1.13
N ALA A 42 -7.59 -8.88 -1.70
CA ALA A 42 -6.88 -10.10 -2.06
C ALA A 42 -5.73 -9.88 -3.06
N ARG A 43 -5.72 -8.83 -3.88
CA ARG A 43 -4.74 -8.61 -4.96
C ARG A 43 -4.00 -7.26 -4.91
N SER A 44 -4.31 -6.35 -4.00
CA SER A 44 -3.55 -5.11 -3.84
C SER A 44 -3.54 -4.61 -2.40
N ILE A 45 -2.49 -3.85 -2.08
CA ILE A 45 -2.39 -3.01 -0.88
C ILE A 45 -2.39 -1.55 -1.32
N ILE A 46 -3.23 -0.73 -0.70
CA ILE A 46 -3.18 0.72 -0.83
C ILE A 46 -2.64 1.29 0.47
N VAL A 47 -1.63 2.14 0.35
CA VAL A 47 -1.02 2.88 1.46
C VAL A 47 -1.24 4.37 1.21
N ARG A 48 -1.91 5.06 2.15
CA ARG A 48 -2.15 6.50 2.03
C ARG A 48 -2.01 7.22 3.35
N GLY A 49 -1.76 8.52 3.27
CA GLY A 49 -1.59 9.37 4.44
C GLY A 49 -1.15 10.77 4.06
N ILE A 50 -0.76 11.55 5.08
CA ILE A 50 -0.24 12.92 4.90
C ILE A 50 1.03 13.06 5.73
N ARG A 51 2.17 13.26 5.07
CA ARG A 51 3.44 13.57 5.74
C ARG A 51 3.54 15.06 5.95
N ARG A 52 3.52 15.51 7.20
CA ARG A 52 3.67 16.93 7.53
C ARG A 52 5.13 17.37 7.39
N PRO A 53 5.41 18.60 6.91
CA PRO A 53 6.74 19.15 6.99
C PRO A 53 7.15 19.37 8.47
N PRO A 54 8.45 19.38 8.78
CA PRO A 54 8.91 19.74 10.12
C PRO A 54 8.48 21.16 10.50
N GLU A 55 7.97 21.34 11.72
CA GLU A 55 7.61 22.66 12.26
C GLU A 55 8.86 23.32 12.86
N THR A 56 9.63 24.01 12.03
CA THR A 56 10.89 24.64 12.46
C THR A 56 10.74 26.10 12.87
N GLY A 57 9.69 26.78 12.38
CA GLY A 57 9.53 28.23 12.53
C GLY A 57 10.59 29.05 11.78
N MET A 58 11.39 28.43 10.92
CA MET A 58 12.50 29.06 10.18
C MET A 58 12.22 29.10 8.68
N PRO A 59 12.71 30.12 7.95
CA PRO A 59 12.68 30.10 6.49
C PRO A 59 13.52 28.94 5.96
N ALA A 60 13.02 28.26 4.92
CA ALA A 60 13.74 27.17 4.29
C ALA A 60 14.67 27.70 3.19
N GLU A 61 15.97 27.45 3.32
CA GLU A 61 16.95 27.70 2.25
C GLU A 61 16.88 26.64 1.14
N ARG A 62 16.52 25.40 1.51
CA ARG A 62 16.42 24.26 0.58
C ARG A 62 15.45 23.20 1.11
N LEU A 63 14.60 22.65 0.23
CA LEU A 63 13.63 21.60 0.56
C LEU A 63 13.76 20.44 -0.44
N GLU A 64 14.18 19.28 0.06
CA GLU A 64 14.25 18.02 -0.72
C GLU A 64 13.38 16.91 -0.12
N ILE A 65 12.97 17.06 1.14
CA ILE A 65 12.11 16.10 1.83
C ILE A 65 10.70 16.21 1.26
N ARG A 66 10.22 15.12 0.66
CA ARG A 66 8.84 15.01 0.19
C ARG A 66 7.87 15.08 1.36
N THR A 67 6.87 15.96 1.24
CA THR A 67 5.80 16.18 2.23
C THR A 67 4.46 16.30 1.49
N GLY A 68 3.36 16.31 2.24
CA GLY A 68 2.00 16.35 1.70
C GLY A 68 1.34 14.97 1.64
N ARG A 69 0.20 14.92 0.93
CA ARG A 69 -0.59 13.70 0.78
C ARG A 69 0.15 12.69 -0.11
N PHE A 70 0.05 11.41 0.25
CA PHE A 70 0.47 10.31 -0.60
C PHE A 70 -0.64 9.27 -0.69
N GLU A 71 -0.67 8.56 -1.81
CA GLU A 71 -1.49 7.38 -2.04
C GLU A 71 -0.74 6.51 -3.04
N ARG A 72 -0.47 5.26 -2.67
CA ARG A 72 0.20 4.30 -3.55
C ARG A 72 -0.56 2.99 -3.49
N GLU A 73 -1.00 2.51 -4.65
CA GLU A 73 -1.50 1.15 -4.81
C GLU A 73 -0.36 0.24 -5.26
N ILE A 74 -0.21 -0.90 -4.59
CA ILE A 74 0.76 -1.93 -4.88
C ILE A 74 0.00 -3.19 -5.30
N PRO A 75 -0.03 -3.53 -6.60
CA PRO A 75 -0.60 -4.78 -7.05
C PRO A 75 0.28 -5.96 -6.60
N LEU A 76 -0.37 -7.07 -6.23
CA LEU A 76 0.28 -8.27 -5.72
C LEU A 76 0.31 -9.37 -6.80
N PRO A 77 1.40 -10.16 -6.88
CA PRO A 77 1.54 -11.23 -7.88
C PRO A 77 0.53 -12.36 -7.71
N TYR A 78 -0.01 -12.55 -6.50
CA TYR A 78 -1.01 -13.57 -6.19
C TYR A 78 -1.96 -13.12 -5.08
N ARG A 79 -2.97 -13.96 -4.80
CA ARG A 79 -3.94 -13.68 -3.76
C ARG A 79 -3.37 -13.87 -2.36
N ILE A 80 -3.58 -12.92 -1.46
CA ILE A 80 -3.17 -12.99 -0.05
C ILE A 80 -4.34 -13.33 0.87
N ASP A 81 -4.03 -13.84 2.06
CA ASP A 81 -4.95 -13.96 3.18
C ASP A 81 -5.00 -12.62 3.94
N VAL A 82 -6.06 -11.84 3.69
CA VAL A 82 -6.23 -10.50 4.26
C VAL A 82 -6.39 -10.56 5.79
N ASP A 83 -7.10 -11.56 6.31
CA ASP A 83 -7.38 -11.68 7.75
C ASP A 83 -6.10 -12.00 8.55
N ARG A 84 -5.17 -12.72 7.92
CA ARG A 84 -3.86 -13.04 8.49
C ARG A 84 -2.76 -12.03 8.17
N THR A 85 -3.06 -10.98 7.41
CA THR A 85 -2.10 -9.92 7.11
C THR A 85 -1.75 -9.12 8.38
N ARG A 86 -0.49 -8.73 8.53
CA ARG A 86 0.02 -7.96 9.68
C ARG A 86 0.85 -6.78 9.20
N ALA A 87 0.79 -5.68 9.94
CA ALA A 87 1.56 -4.47 9.66
C ALA A 87 2.33 -4.02 10.90
N SER A 88 3.56 -3.57 10.71
CA SER A 88 4.40 -3.01 11.76
C SER A 88 5.25 -1.86 11.23
N MET A 89 5.63 -0.91 12.09
CA MET A 89 6.47 0.23 11.71
C MET A 89 7.73 0.22 12.56
N LYS A 90 8.90 0.29 11.93
CA LYS A 90 10.19 0.40 12.63
C LYS A 90 11.12 1.31 11.87
N ASN A 91 11.73 2.27 12.57
CA ASN A 91 12.73 3.20 12.02
C ASN A 91 12.29 3.91 10.73
N GLY A 92 11.00 4.28 10.64
CA GLY A 92 10.46 4.96 9.47
C GLY A 92 10.18 4.05 8.27
N VAL A 93 10.18 2.72 8.46
CA VAL A 93 9.79 1.75 7.44
C VAL A 93 8.55 1.00 7.94
N LEU A 94 7.49 1.05 7.13
CA LEU A 94 6.31 0.24 7.30
C LEU A 94 6.56 -1.12 6.66
N CYS A 95 6.45 -2.19 7.42
CA CYS A 95 6.50 -3.57 6.97
C CYS A 95 5.11 -4.19 7.00
N ILE A 96 4.68 -4.79 5.89
CA ILE A 96 3.41 -5.49 5.76
C ILE A 96 3.68 -6.93 5.34
N GLU A 97 3.31 -7.86 6.21
CA GLU A 97 3.46 -9.30 6.07
C GLU A 97 2.13 -9.90 5.62
N MET A 98 2.12 -10.51 4.43
CA MET A 98 0.89 -10.94 3.75
C MET A 98 1.00 -12.42 3.34
N PRO A 99 0.48 -13.35 4.17
CA PRO A 99 0.47 -14.77 3.84
C PRO A 99 -0.24 -15.04 2.51
N ARG A 100 0.28 -16.00 1.74
CA ARG A 100 -0.39 -16.46 0.51
C ARG A 100 -1.74 -17.07 0.85
N SER A 101 -2.76 -16.76 0.07
CA SER A 101 -4.07 -17.37 0.21
C SER A 101 -4.03 -18.81 -0.29
N GLU A 102 -4.51 -19.75 0.53
CA GLU A 102 -4.72 -21.16 0.14
C GLU A 102 -6.04 -21.35 -0.65
N ALA A 103 -6.85 -20.30 -0.79
CA ALA A 103 -8.13 -20.37 -1.47
C ALA A 103 -7.92 -20.70 -2.96
N ARG A 104 -8.30 -21.92 -3.36
CA ARG A 104 -8.34 -22.32 -4.77
C ARG A 104 -9.34 -21.41 -5.51
N PRO A 105 -9.04 -20.97 -6.74
CA PRO A 105 -10.05 -20.32 -7.57
C PRO A 105 -11.25 -21.25 -7.66
N VAL A 106 -12.44 -20.77 -7.28
CA VAL A 106 -13.67 -21.49 -7.56
C VAL A 106 -13.85 -21.42 -9.07
N GLY A 107 -13.53 -22.51 -9.76
CA GLY A 107 -13.81 -22.65 -11.18
C GLY A 107 -15.32 -22.66 -11.36
N ILE A 108 -15.86 -21.60 -11.97
CA ILE A 108 -17.25 -21.60 -12.43
C ILE A 108 -17.29 -22.39 -13.74
N ARG A 109 -18.16 -23.41 -13.79
CA ARG A 109 -18.48 -24.09 -15.06
C ARG A 109 -19.31 -23.11 -15.87
N ILE A 110 -18.76 -22.64 -16.99
CA ILE A 110 -19.52 -21.88 -17.98
C ILE A 110 -20.21 -22.91 -18.86
N ASP A 111 -21.50 -23.11 -18.60
CA ASP A 111 -22.37 -23.85 -19.51
C ASP A 111 -22.70 -22.92 -20.69
N TRP A 112 -22.42 -23.38 -21.90
CA TRP A 112 -22.83 -22.68 -23.13
C TRP A 112 -24.20 -23.18 -23.53
N GLU A 113 -25.12 -22.28 -23.88
CA GLU A 113 -26.34 -22.61 -24.63
C GLU A 113 -26.05 -22.36 -26.11
N THR A 114 -26.09 -23.42 -26.93
CA THR A 114 -26.24 -23.24 -28.38
C THR A 114 -27.70 -22.91 -28.64
N SER A 115 -27.93 -21.71 -29.17
CA SER A 115 -29.18 -21.43 -29.88
C SER A 115 -29.01 -22.01 -31.28
N ASP A 116 -29.77 -23.06 -31.60
CA ASP A 116 -29.90 -23.54 -32.97
C ASP A 116 -30.84 -22.58 -33.71
N ASP A 117 -30.27 -21.64 -34.48
CA ASP A 117 -30.95 -20.88 -35.54
C ASP A 117 -30.53 -21.41 -36.92
#